data_AF-A0A1F6QQ02-F1
#
_entry.id   AF-A0A1F6QQ02-F1
#
_cell.length_a   1.000
_cell.length_b   1.000
_cell.length_c   1.000
_cell.angle_alpha   90.00
_cell.angle_beta   90.00
_cell.angle_gamma   90.00
#
_symmetry.space_group_name_H-M   'P 1'
#
loop_
_entity.id
_entity.type
_entity.pdbx_description
1 polymer ?
#
loop_
_entity_poly.entity_id
_entity_poly.type
_entity_poly.pdbx_seq_one_letter_code
_entity_poly.pdbx_strand_id
1 'polypeptide(L)'
;MKLIYAFLTIAFLVIFSNPVIAGFFGTNQISSSSSGNTQLTTDDIPIRDEAFKIMERRKMEAHKLISEGLGLMREGEKKNNETLITKGRIKKEIGTKQLQVLKEQAEQKKKEDKSYGW
;
A
#
# COMPACT_ATOMS: atom_id res chain seq x y z
N MET A 1 -9.68 15.66 -42.62
CA MET A 1 -8.56 15.39 -41.69
C MET A 1 -8.41 16.48 -40.61
N LYS A 2 -9.47 16.75 -39.83
CA LYS A 2 -9.41 17.74 -38.71
C LYS A 2 -9.83 17.16 -37.35
N LEU A 3 -10.51 15.99 -37.33
CA LEU A 3 -10.90 15.32 -36.08
C LEU A 3 -9.77 14.56 -35.37
N ILE A 4 -8.76 14.10 -36.10
CA ILE A 4 -7.66 13.30 -35.52
C ILE A 4 -6.78 14.15 -34.59
N TYR A 5 -6.60 15.43 -34.91
CA TYR A 5 -5.82 16.36 -34.08
C TYR A 5 -6.53 16.68 -32.75
N ALA A 6 -7.86 16.67 -32.70
CA ALA A 6 -8.62 16.92 -31.48
C ALA A 6 -8.52 15.75 -30.48
N PHE A 7 -8.39 14.52 -30.97
CA PHE A 7 -8.22 13.35 -30.09
C PHE A 7 -6.81 13.28 -29.49
N LEU A 8 -5.81 13.73 -30.23
CA LEU A 8 -4.42 13.77 -29.77
C LEU A 8 -4.16 14.84 -28.71
N THR A 9 -4.81 16.00 -28.80
CA THR A 9 -4.69 17.06 -27.80
C THR A 9 -5.40 16.73 -26.48
N ILE A 10 -6.55 16.04 -26.55
CA ILE A 10 -7.26 15.58 -25.34
C ILE A 10 -6.46 14.48 -24.62
N ALA A 11 -5.80 13.58 -25.35
CA ALA A 11 -4.93 12.56 -24.75
C ALA A 11 -3.71 13.16 -24.03
N PHE A 12 -3.13 14.25 -24.56
CA PHE A 12 -2.00 14.92 -23.93
C PHE A 12 -2.42 15.66 -22.64
N LEU A 13 -3.61 16.28 -22.61
CA LEU A 13 -4.10 17.02 -21.43
C LEU A 13 -4.44 16.12 -20.23
N VAL A 14 -4.81 14.86 -20.46
CA VAL A 14 -5.09 13.88 -19.40
C VAL A 14 -3.79 13.32 -18.78
N ILE A 15 -2.68 13.30 -19.52
CA ILE A 15 -1.39 12.82 -18.99
C ILE A 15 -0.71 13.90 -18.14
N PHE A 16 -0.90 15.19 -18.45
CA PHE A 16 -0.20 16.30 -17.79
C PHE A 16 -0.95 16.98 -16.64
N SER A 17 -2.21 16.62 -16.37
CA SER A 17 -3.03 17.26 -15.32
C SER A 17 -2.88 16.63 -13.93
N ASN A 18 -1.87 15.79 -13.69
CA ASN A 18 -1.58 15.30 -12.35
C ASN A 18 -0.12 15.49 -11.91
N PRO A 19 0.34 16.74 -11.67
CA PRO A 19 1.62 17.00 -11.03
C PRO A 19 1.51 16.93 -9.49
N VAL A 20 0.78 15.96 -8.94
CA VAL A 20 0.64 15.82 -7.47
C VAL A 20 1.65 14.83 -6.87
N ILE A 21 2.44 14.11 -7.68
CA ILE A 21 3.38 13.09 -7.17
C ILE A 21 4.79 13.28 -7.76
N ALA A 22 5.25 14.52 -7.90
CA ALA A 22 6.63 14.84 -8.28
C ALA A 22 7.33 15.78 -7.27
N GLY A 23 6.80 15.92 -6.06
CA GLY A 23 7.28 16.88 -5.05
C GLY A 23 7.87 16.30 -3.77
N PHE A 24 8.01 14.97 -3.62
CA PHE A 24 8.45 14.36 -2.35
C PHE A 24 9.89 13.83 -2.32
N PHE A 25 10.67 14.02 -3.38
CA PHE A 25 12.05 13.53 -3.47
C PHE A 25 13.11 14.63 -3.56
N GLY A 26 12.88 15.80 -2.95
CA GLY A 26 13.74 16.95 -3.21
C GLY A 26 13.92 17.98 -2.11
N THR A 27 13.95 17.61 -0.83
CA THR A 27 14.51 18.49 0.22
C THR A 27 15.08 17.68 1.40
N ASN A 28 16.15 16.93 1.16
CA ASN A 28 17.16 16.72 2.20
C ASN A 28 18.03 17.99 2.25
N GLN A 29 17.47 19.09 2.75
CA GLN A 29 18.28 20.23 3.19
C GLN A 29 18.22 20.28 4.71
N ILE A 30 19.23 19.62 5.28
CA ILE A 30 19.78 19.93 6.58
C ILE A 30 20.22 21.39 6.53
N SER A 31 19.57 22.25 7.31
CA SER A 31 20.14 23.53 7.74
C SER A 31 19.49 23.96 9.05
N SER A 32 20.24 23.67 10.10
CA SER A 32 20.22 24.21 11.45
C SER A 32 19.66 25.63 11.61
N SER A 33 18.72 25.79 12.54
CA SER A 33 18.58 27.02 13.32
C SER A 33 18.23 26.68 14.77
N SER A 34 19.22 26.98 15.62
CA SER A 34 19.36 26.96 17.07
C SER A 34 18.14 26.87 18.00
N SER A 35 18.42 26.20 19.12
CA SER A 35 18.00 26.50 20.50
C SER A 35 16.92 25.60 21.08
N GLY A 36 17.36 24.58 21.82
CA GLY A 36 16.50 23.84 22.73
C GLY A 36 17.03 22.46 23.05
N ASN A 37 18.02 22.39 23.93
CA ASN A 37 18.31 21.29 24.86
C ASN A 37 17.62 19.94 24.54
N THR A 38 18.17 19.16 23.61
CA THR A 38 17.75 17.75 23.47
C THR A 38 18.64 16.93 24.40
N GLN A 39 18.23 16.93 25.66
CA GLN A 39 18.53 15.90 26.62
C GLN A 39 18.49 14.55 25.90
N LEU A 40 19.61 13.83 25.93
CA LEU A 40 19.74 12.49 25.40
C LEU A 40 18.79 11.60 26.23
N THR A 41 17.51 11.56 25.86
CA THR A 41 16.60 10.56 26.38
C THR A 41 17.04 9.26 25.74
N THR A 42 17.60 8.40 26.58
CA THR A 42 17.61 6.96 26.38
C THR A 42 16.17 6.48 26.35
N ASP A 43 15.41 6.89 25.33
CA ASP A 43 14.06 6.41 25.08
C ASP A 43 14.22 5.06 24.41
N ASP A 44 14.00 4.04 25.24
CA ASP A 44 13.64 2.68 24.87
C ASP A 44 12.90 2.67 23.53
N ILE A 45 13.60 2.36 22.43
CA ILE A 45 13.04 2.54 21.09
C ILE A 45 11.96 1.48 20.90
N PRO A 46 10.66 1.82 20.78
CA PRO A 46 9.62 0.82 20.61
C PRO A 46 9.52 0.45 19.12
N ILE A 47 10.62 0.01 18.50
CA ILE A 47 10.67 -0.45 17.09
C ILE A 47 9.65 -1.58 16.88
N ARG A 48 9.36 -2.34 17.95
CA ARG A 48 8.42 -3.47 17.96
C ARG A 48 6.97 -3.04 17.73
N ASP A 49 6.56 -1.89 18.27
CA ASP A 49 5.16 -1.43 18.22
C ASP A 49 4.81 -0.84 16.86
N GLU A 50 5.74 -0.14 16.22
CA GLU A 50 5.52 0.42 14.88
C GLU A 50 5.46 -0.67 13.81
N ALA A 51 6.37 -1.65 13.87
CA ALA A 51 6.34 -2.81 12.98
C ALA A 51 5.04 -3.64 13.14
N PHE A 52 4.56 -3.80 14.37
CA PHE A 52 3.29 -4.47 14.65
C PHE A 52 2.09 -3.69 14.08
N LYS A 53 2.03 -2.37 14.29
CA LYS A 53 0.99 -1.50 13.72
C LYS A 53 0.96 -1.53 12.19
N ILE A 54 2.12 -1.56 11.54
CA ILE A 54 2.21 -1.68 10.08
C ILE A 54 1.67 -3.03 9.61
N MET A 55 2.02 -4.13 10.30
CA MET A 55 1.52 -5.47 9.99
C MET A 55 0.00 -5.55 10.12
N GLU A 56 -0.57 -4.95 11.16
CA GLU A 56 -2.00 -4.91 11.40
C GLU A 56 -2.75 -4.11 10.32
N ARG A 57 -2.23 -2.93 9.93
CA ARG A 57 -2.79 -2.15 8.81
C ARG A 57 -2.81 -2.96 7.52
N ARG A 58 -1.69 -3.60 7.16
CA ARG A 58 -1.61 -4.45 5.95
C ARG A 58 -2.58 -5.62 6.00
N LYS A 59 -2.79 -6.22 7.18
CA LYS A 59 -3.78 -7.27 7.38
C LYS A 59 -5.20 -6.76 7.12
N MET A 60 -5.55 -5.59 7.65
CA MET A 60 -6.86 -4.98 7.41
C MET A 60 -7.08 -4.64 5.92
N GLU A 61 -6.07 -4.07 5.26
CA GLU A 61 -6.11 -3.77 3.83
C GLU A 61 -6.32 -5.04 2.98
N ALA A 62 -5.62 -6.12 3.32
CA ALA A 62 -5.78 -7.40 2.64
C ALA A 62 -7.20 -7.97 2.80
N HIS A 63 -7.79 -7.90 4.00
CA HIS A 63 -9.18 -8.28 4.24
C HIS A 63 -10.17 -7.41 3.47
N LYS A 64 -9.92 -6.10 3.38
CA LYS A 64 -10.72 -5.17 2.57
C LYS A 64 -10.69 -5.53 1.09
N LEU A 65 -9.52 -5.85 0.54
CA LEU A 65 -9.40 -6.30 -0.85
C LEU A 65 -10.17 -7.59 -1.13
N ILE A 66 -10.15 -8.53 -0.18
CA ILE A 66 -10.91 -9.77 -0.28
C ILE A 66 -12.42 -9.48 -0.27
N SER A 67 -12.91 -8.65 0.64
CA SER A 67 -14.34 -8.35 0.74
C SER A 67 -14.86 -7.58 -0.47
N GLU A 68 -14.12 -6.57 -0.94
CA GLU A 68 -14.42 -5.87 -2.20
C GLU A 68 -14.41 -6.82 -3.39
N GLY A 69 -13.41 -7.71 -3.45
CA GLY A 69 -13.30 -8.71 -4.51
C GLY A 69 -14.52 -9.64 -4.57
N LEU A 70 -14.95 -10.15 -3.41
CA LEU A 70 -16.15 -10.98 -3.29
C LEU A 70 -17.43 -10.20 -3.66
N GLY A 71 -17.52 -8.93 -3.29
CA GLY A 71 -18.64 -8.07 -3.66
C GLY A 71 -18.76 -7.91 -5.17
N LEU A 72 -17.64 -7.61 -5.85
CA LEU A 72 -17.58 -7.49 -7.30
C LEU A 72 -17.90 -8.80 -8.02
N MET A 73 -17.44 -9.94 -7.48
CA MET A 73 -17.79 -11.25 -8.03
C MET A 73 -19.30 -11.51 -7.94
N ARG A 74 -19.91 -11.29 -6.78
CA ARG A 74 -21.36 -11.47 -6.57
C ARG A 74 -22.19 -10.55 -7.46
N GLU A 75 -21.76 -9.29 -7.60
CA GLU A 75 -22.43 -8.34 -8.50
C GLU A 75 -22.25 -8.74 -9.97
N GLY A 76 -21.06 -9.18 -10.34
CA GLY A 76 -20.75 -9.69 -11.67
C GLY A 76 -21.59 -10.92 -12.03
N GLU A 77 -21.74 -11.88 -11.12
CA GLU A 77 -22.61 -13.04 -11.28
C GLU A 77 -24.07 -12.62 -11.44
N LYS A 78 -24.57 -11.70 -10.61
CA LYS A 78 -25.94 -11.18 -10.69
C LYS A 78 -26.23 -10.47 -12.02
N LYS A 79 -25.25 -9.76 -12.57
CA LYS A 79 -25.36 -8.98 -13.81
C LYS A 79 -24.86 -9.73 -15.06
N ASN A 80 -24.42 -10.98 -14.90
CA ASN A 80 -23.73 -11.76 -15.93
C ASN A 80 -22.57 -10.99 -16.60
N ASN A 81 -21.81 -10.24 -15.80
CA ASN A 81 -20.72 -9.38 -16.22
C ASN A 81 -19.36 -9.99 -15.86
N GLU A 82 -18.75 -10.67 -16.83
CA GLU A 82 -17.46 -11.35 -16.68
C GLU A 82 -16.31 -10.40 -16.30
N THR A 83 -16.37 -9.13 -16.69
CA THR A 83 -15.35 -8.13 -16.33
C THR A 83 -15.38 -7.85 -14.82
N LEU A 84 -16.57 -7.73 -14.22
CA LEU A 84 -16.71 -7.55 -12.78
C LEU A 84 -16.25 -8.79 -12.01
N ILE A 85 -16.60 -9.99 -12.50
CA ILE A 85 -16.14 -11.26 -11.93
C ILE A 85 -14.61 -11.33 -11.94
N THR A 86 -13.99 -10.97 -13.06
CA THR A 86 -12.53 -10.99 -13.23
C THR A 86 -11.84 -9.98 -12.31
N LYS A 87 -12.33 -8.73 -12.27
CA LYS A 87 -11.82 -7.71 -11.34
C LYS A 87 -11.94 -8.15 -9.88
N GLY A 88 -13.06 -8.76 -9.52
CA GLY A 88 -13.30 -9.29 -8.18
C GLY A 88 -12.34 -10.43 -7.82
N ARG A 89 -12.10 -11.37 -8.74
CA ARG A 89 -11.15 -12.46 -8.58
C ARG A 89 -9.72 -11.96 -8.36
N ILE A 90 -9.28 -10.98 -9.17
CA ILE A 90 -7.94 -10.37 -9.03
C ILE A 90 -7.79 -9.70 -7.65
N LYS A 91 -8.76 -8.90 -7.22
CA LYS A 91 -8.73 -8.25 -5.89
C LYS A 91 -8.64 -9.27 -4.74
N LYS A 92 -9.45 -10.33 -4.81
CA LYS A 92 -9.42 -11.43 -3.84
C LYS A 92 -8.05 -12.14 -3.84
N GLU A 93 -7.48 -12.41 -5.00
CA GLU A 93 -6.17 -13.06 -5.12
C GLU A 93 -5.06 -12.19 -4.53
N ILE A 94 -5.06 -10.88 -4.80
CA ILE A 94 -4.09 -9.94 -4.22
C ILE A 94 -4.20 -9.93 -2.69
N GLY A 95 -5.41 -9.77 -2.14
CA GLY A 95 -5.61 -9.74 -0.69
C GLY A 95 -5.23 -11.07 -0.02
N THR A 96 -5.52 -12.22 -0.65
CA THR A 96 -5.11 -13.53 -0.10
C THR A 96 -3.60 -13.72 -0.12
N LYS A 97 -2.90 -13.32 -1.20
CA LYS A 97 -1.43 -13.35 -1.25
C LYS A 97 -0.80 -12.43 -0.20
N GLN A 98 -1.35 -11.24 0.01
CA GLN A 98 -0.87 -10.34 1.07
C GLN A 98 -0.99 -10.98 2.46
N LEU A 99 -2.11 -11.63 2.77
CA LEU A 99 -2.26 -12.35 4.05
C LEU A 99 -1.26 -13.49 4.20
N GLN A 100 -0.96 -14.22 3.12
CA GLN A 100 0.02 -15.30 3.16
C GLN A 100 1.43 -14.78 3.46
N VAL A 101 1.87 -13.74 2.76
CA VAL A 101 3.19 -13.11 3.02
C VAL A 101 3.29 -12.61 4.46
N LEU A 102 2.23 -12.00 5.00
CA LEU A 102 2.22 -11.55 6.40
C LEU A 102 2.35 -12.71 7.40
N LYS A 103 1.73 -13.87 7.10
CA LYS A 103 1.89 -15.08 7.94
C LYS A 103 3.32 -15.60 7.89
N GLU A 104 3.90 -15.69 6.70
CA GLU A 104 5.28 -16.15 6.52
C GLU A 104 6.28 -15.24 7.25
N GLN A 105 6.10 -13.91 7.17
CA GLN A 105 6.91 -12.94 7.92
C GLN A 105 6.77 -13.10 9.44
N ALA A 106 5.56 -13.36 9.94
CA ALA A 106 5.33 -13.60 11.36
C ALA A 106 5.97 -14.91 11.84
N GLU A 107 5.94 -15.96 11.01
CA GLU A 107 6.60 -17.24 11.32
C GLU A 107 8.13 -17.16 11.27
N GLN A 108 8.69 -16.43 10.31
CA GLN A 108 10.13 -16.19 10.23
C GLN A 108 10.64 -15.44 11.47
N LYS A 109 9.97 -14.36 11.88
CA LYS A 109 10.32 -13.65 13.13
C LYS A 109 10.27 -14.56 14.36
N LYS A 110 9.28 -15.44 14.47
CA LYS A 110 9.20 -16.40 15.58
C LYS A 110 10.37 -17.39 15.59
N LYS A 111 10.90 -17.77 14.42
CA LYS A 111 12.06 -18.67 14.32
C LYS A 111 13.35 -17.94 14.66
N GLU A 112 13.50 -16.69 14.23
CA GLU A 112 14.63 -15.82 14.60
C GLU A 112 14.67 -15.59 16.12
N ASP A 113 13.55 -15.20 16.73
CA ASP A 113 13.46 -14.99 18.20
C ASP A 113 13.83 -16.27 18.99
N LYS A 114 13.51 -17.46 18.46
CA LYS A 114 13.90 -18.75 19.07
C LYS A 114 15.36 -19.15 18.82
N SER A 115 15.97 -18.66 17.74
CA SER A 115 17.35 -18.99 17.39
C SER A 115 18.37 -18.16 18.18
N TYR A 116 17.97 -17.00 18.71
CA TYR A 116 18.83 -16.12 19.52
C TYR A 116 18.56 -16.23 21.04
N GLY A 117 17.55 -16.98 21.46
CA GLY A 117 17.36 -17.37 22.86
C GLY A 117 18.25 -18.55 23.20
N TRP A 118 19.38 -18.27 23.87
CA TRP A 118 20.17 -19.27 24.60
C TRP A 118 19.36 -19.90 25.73
#